data_AF-A0A4P9WQI8-F1
#
_entry.id   AF-A0A4P9WQI8-F1
#
_cell.length_a   1.000
_cell.length_b   1.000
_cell.length_c   1.000
_cell.angle_alpha   90.00
_cell.angle_beta   90.00
_cell.angle_gamma   90.00
#
_symmetry.space_group_name_H-M   'P 1'
#
loop_
_entity.id
_entity.type
_entity.pdbx_description
1 polymer ?
#
loop_
_entity_poly.entity_id
_entity_poly.type
_entity_poly.pdbx_seq_one_letter_code
_entity_poly.pdbx_strand_id
1 'polypeptide(L)' 'MAAQPLDGIVLPGGESSAMAVLLESFDLLEPLRAYVRAGKAVWGTCAGMILL' A
#
# COMPACT_ATOMS: atom_id res chain seq x y z
N MET A 1 -4.24 -13.93 19.97
CA MET A 1 -3.41 -12.69 19.95
C MET A 1 -4.15 -11.71 19.05
N ALA A 2 -4.75 -10.65 19.60
CA ALA A 2 -5.43 -9.66 18.77
C ALA A 2 -4.36 -8.82 18.05
N ALA A 3 -4.42 -8.77 16.72
CA ALA A 3 -3.52 -7.92 15.94
C ALA A 3 -3.83 -6.45 16.25
N GLN A 4 -2.79 -5.66 16.51
CA GLN A 4 -2.94 -4.22 16.67
C GLN A 4 -3.35 -3.61 15.32
N PRO A 5 -4.32 -2.67 15.29
CA PRO A 5 -4.73 -2.01 14.06
C PRO A 5 -3.58 -1.15 13.50
N LEU A 6 -3.47 -1.08 12.18
CA LEU A 6 -2.53 -0.19 11.48
C LEU A 6 -3.00 1.26 11.57
N ASP A 7 -2.17 2.13 12.15
CA ASP A 7 -2.41 3.58 12.21
C ASP A 7 -2.25 4.26 10.84
N GLY A 8 -1.41 3.71 9.97
CA GLY A 8 -1.18 4.23 8.62
C GLY A 8 -0.22 3.36 7.80
N ILE A 9 -0.11 3.65 6.50
CA ILE A 9 0.84 3.00 5.59
C ILE A 9 1.75 4.05 4.94
N VAL A 10 3.05 3.75 4.90
CA VAL A 10 4.03 4.52 4.13
C VAL A 10 4.54 3.67 2.97
N LEU A 11 4.38 4.17 1.74
CA LEU A 11 4.92 3.56 0.52
C LEU A 11 6.07 4.41 -0.03
N PRO A 12 7.34 3.97 0.12
CA PRO A 12 8.48 4.73 -0.35
C PRO A 12 8.58 4.74 -1.88
N GLY A 13 9.49 5.56 -2.40
CA GLY A 13 9.90 5.52 -3.80
C GLY A 13 10.58 4.20 -4.18
N GLY A 14 10.67 3.94 -5.48
CA GLY A 14 11.15 2.68 -6.04
C GLY A 14 10.77 2.59 -7.51
N GLU A 15 10.44 1.38 -7.96
CA GLU A 15 9.97 1.12 -9.32
C GLU A 15 8.53 0.57 -9.24
N SER A 16 7.56 1.34 -9.75
CA SER A 16 6.13 1.09 -9.51
C SER A 16 5.62 -0.19 -10.19
N SER A 17 6.21 -0.59 -11.31
CA SER A 17 5.87 -1.82 -12.04
C SER A 17 6.17 -3.07 -11.20
N ALA A 18 7.36 -3.15 -10.60
CA ALA A 18 7.81 -4.22 -9.74
C ALA A 18 7.02 -4.23 -8.43
N MET A 19 6.73 -3.06 -7.87
CA MET A 19 5.86 -2.94 -6.70
C MET A 19 4.46 -3.50 -6.99
N ALA A 20 3.86 -3.18 -8.14
CA ALA A 20 2.56 -3.72 -8.54
C ALA A 20 2.60 -5.25 -8.68
N VAL A 21 3.62 -5.80 -9.38
CA VAL A 21 3.80 -7.25 -9.52
C VAL A 21 3.93 -7.93 -8.16
N LEU A 22 4.70 -7.36 -7.23
CA LEU A 22 4.86 -7.92 -5.89
C LEU A 22 3.54 -7.86 -5.11
N LEU A 23 2.83 -6.73 -5.12
CA LEU A 23 1.54 -6.59 -4.45
C LEU A 23 0.50 -7.59 -4.98
N GLU A 24 0.47 -7.83 -6.28
CA GLU A 24 -0.38 -8.88 -6.87
C GLU A 24 0.07 -10.27 -6.42
N SER A 25 1.37 -10.56 -6.48
CA SER A 25 1.91 -11.89 -6.12
C SER A 25 1.71 -12.28 -4.66
N PHE A 26 1.52 -11.30 -3.77
CA PHE A 26 1.26 -11.49 -2.35
C PHE A 26 -0.20 -11.25 -1.96
N ASP A 27 -1.12 -11.10 -2.93
CA ASP A 27 -2.54 -10.79 -2.70
C ASP A 27 -2.77 -9.53 -1.83
N LEU A 28 -1.83 -8.57 -1.88
CA LEU A 28 -1.85 -7.32 -1.12
C LEU A 28 -2.46 -6.15 -1.88
N LEU A 29 -2.63 -6.26 -3.20
CA LEU A 29 -3.14 -5.16 -4.03
C LEU A 29 -4.56 -4.73 -3.63
N GLU A 30 -5.50 -5.68 -3.52
CA GLU A 30 -6.88 -5.37 -3.13
C GLU A 30 -6.99 -4.91 -1.66
N PRO A 31 -6.32 -5.54 -0.68
CA PRO A 31 -6.23 -5.00 0.68
C PRO A 31 -5.70 -3.56 0.74
N LEU A 32 -4.66 -3.23 -0.03
CA LEU A 32 -4.12 -1.88 -0.10
C LEU A 32 -5.16 -0.90 -0.67
N ARG A 33 -5.82 -1.25 -1.78
CA ARG A 33 -6.90 -0.43 -2.37
C ARG A 33 -8.05 -0.21 -1.40
N ALA A 34 -8.46 -1.25 -0.67
CA ALA A 34 -9.50 -1.14 0.34
C ALA A 34 -9.06 -0.25 1.51
N TYR A 35 -7.81 -0.35 1.95
CA TYR A 35 -7.23 0.50 2.99
C TYR A 35 -7.26 1.99 2.60
N VAL A 36 -6.83 2.30 1.38
CA VAL A 36 -6.84 3.68 0.82
C VAL A 36 -8.27 4.20 0.67
N ARG A 37 -9.18 3.41 0.07
CA ARG A 37 -10.59 3.80 -0.14
C ARG A 37 -11.37 3.99 1.16
N ALA A 38 -10.95 3.33 2.24
CA ALA A 38 -11.50 3.54 3.57
C ALA A 38 -11.08 4.89 4.20
N GLY A 39 -10.29 5.71 3.50
CA GLY A 39 -9.85 7.03 3.97
C GLY A 39 -8.81 6.97 5.09
N LYS A 40 -8.12 5.83 5.23
CA LYS A 40 -7.08 5.65 6.25
C LYS A 40 -5.81 6.42 5.88
N ALA A 41 -4.98 6.71 6.87
CA ALA A 41 -3.76 7.48 6.68
C ALA A 41 -2.79 6.72 5.76
N VAL A 42 -2.47 7.32 4.62
CA VAL A 42 -1.48 6.82 3.66
C VAL A 42 -0.53 7.92 3.25
N TRP A 43 0.74 7.58 3.07
CA TRP A 43 1.75 8.51 2.58
C TRP A 43 2.64 7.82 1.56
N GLY A 44 2.71 8.39 0.35
CA GLY A 44 3.51 7.88 -0.76
C GLY A 44 4.57 8.88 -1.20
N THR A 45 5.72 8.39 -1.64
CA THR A 45 6.74 9.22 -2.31
C THR A 45 7.14 8.62 -3.65
N CYS A 46 7.37 9.45 -4.68
CA CYS A 46 7.77 9.01 -6.02
C CYS A 46 6.89 7.84 -6.55
N ALA A 47 7.45 6.66 -6.80
CA ALA A 47 6.71 5.48 -7.25
C ALA A 47 5.59 5.05 -6.28
N GLY A 48 5.79 5.20 -4.97
CA GLY A 48 4.75 4.95 -3.97
C GLY A 48 3.55 5.90 -4.09
N MET A 49 3.74 7.13 -4.58
CA MET A 49 2.65 8.07 -4.88
C MET A 49 1.93 7.71 -6.18
N ILE A 50 2.63 7.12 -7.15
CA ILE A 50 2.00 6.65 -8.40
C ILE A 50 1.10 5.44 -8.14
N LEU A 51 1.48 4.59 -7.18
CA LEU A 51 0.81 3.34 -6.85
C LEU A 51 -0.44 3.51 -5.97
N LEU A 52 -0.47 4.55 -5.14
CA LEU A 52 -1.55 4.89 -4.20
C LEU A 52 -2.65 5.71 -4.88
#